data_AF-A0A968D4T9-F1
#
_entry.id   AF-A0A968D4T9-F1
#
_cell.length_a   1.000
_cell.length_b   1.000
_cell.length_c   1.000
_cell.angle_alpha   90.00
_cell.angle_beta   90.00
_cell.angle_gamma   90.00
#
_symmetry.space_group_name_H-M   'P 1'
#
loop_
_entity.id
_entity.type
_entity.pdbx_description
1 polymer ?
#
loop_
_entity_poly.entity_id
_entity_poly.type
_entity_poly.pdbx_seq_one_letter_code
_entity_poly.pdbx_strand_id
1 'polypeptide(L)' 'MLFVAGGVGIAPIRSIILDQLARGTRRKMSLWYGARDRYDLCYVEEFEELARRHDNFELHIALSAPRDDDVWKGHRGF' A
#
# COMPACT_ATOMS: atom_id res chain seq x y z
N MET A 1 11.91 6.71 -0.65
CA MET A 1 11.85 5.55 0.26
C MET A 1 10.90 4.57 -0.38
N LEU A 2 11.35 3.34 -0.55
CA LEU A 2 10.57 2.28 -1.16
C LEU A 2 10.19 1.30 -0.05
N PHE A 3 8.89 1.12 0.15
CA PHE A 3 8.33 0.15 1.08
C PHE A 3 7.72 -0.99 0.27
N VAL A 4 8.04 -2.22 0.65
CA VAL A 4 7.45 -3.43 0.06
C VAL A 4 6.85 -4.23 1.20
N ALA A 5 5.57 -4.55 1.08
CA ALA A 5 4.82 -5.25 2.10
C ALA A 5 3.97 -6.37 1.48
N GLY A 6 3.70 -7.38 2.28
CA GLY A 6 2.75 -8.45 1.97
C GLY A 6 2.32 -9.14 3.26
N GLY A 7 1.06 -9.60 3.31
CA GLY A 7 0.48 -10.24 4.49
C GLY A 7 0.69 -9.41 5.78
N VAL A 8 1.10 -10.07 6.86
CA VAL A 8 1.34 -9.44 8.17
C VAL A 8 2.47 -8.42 8.18
N GLY A 9 3.36 -8.45 7.19
CA GLY A 9 4.45 -7.47 7.02
C GLY A 9 3.96 -6.04 6.82
N ILE A 10 2.68 -5.84 6.53
CA ILE A 10 2.07 -4.51 6.43
C ILE A 10 2.08 -3.74 7.75
N ALA A 11 1.97 -4.42 8.90
CA ALA A 11 1.87 -3.76 10.21
C ALA A 11 3.10 -2.90 10.58
N PRO A 12 4.35 -3.41 10.52
CA PRO A 12 5.53 -2.57 10.77
C PRO A 12 5.70 -1.48 9.70
N ILE A 13 5.38 -1.79 8.44
CA ILE A 13 5.48 -0.83 7.33
C ILE A 13 4.52 0.34 7.52
N ARG A 14 3.28 0.07 7.94
CA ARG A 14 2.29 1.07 8.32
C ARG A 14 2.84 2.01 9.38
N SER A 15 3.41 1.46 10.46
CA SER A 15 3.98 2.26 11.56
C SER A 15 5.07 3.22 11.06
N ILE A 16 6.00 2.73 10.22
CA ILE A 16 7.09 3.54 9.67
C ILE A 16 6.55 4.65 8.75
N ILE A 17 5.60 4.33 7.86
CA ILE A 17 5.00 5.32 6.96
C ILE A 17 4.32 6.43 7.76
N LEU A 18 3.53 6.08 8.77
CA LEU A 18 2.83 7.04 9.62
C LEU A 18 3.81 7.92 10.40
N ASP A 19 4.86 7.36 11.00
CA ASP A 19 5.89 8.14 11.71
C ASP A 19 6.61 9.12 10.76
N GLN A 20 6.97 8.66 9.56
CA GLN A 20 7.64 9.50 8.56
C GLN A 20 6.76 10.69 8.13
N LEU A 21 5.48 10.45 7.87
CA LEU A 21 4.54 11.50 7.48
C LEU A 21 4.21 12.44 8.65
N ALA A 22 4.06 11.92 9.86
CA ALA A 22 3.84 12.72 11.08
C ALA A 22 5.01 13.66 11.39
N ARG A 23 6.25 13.23 11.08
CA ARG A 23 7.46 14.08 11.17
C ARG A 23 7.58 15.10 10.03
N GLY A 24 6.65 15.10 9.08
CA GLY A 24 6.66 16.04 7.94
C GLY A 24 7.77 15.78 6.94
N THR A 25 8.17 14.51 6.76
CA THR A 25 9.19 14.16 5.77
C THR A 25 8.81 14.68 4.38
N ARG A 26 9.80 15.22 3.64
CA ARG A 26 9.63 15.65 2.25
C ARG A 26 10.18 14.64 1.25
N ARG A 27 10.73 13.53 1.73
CA ARG A 27 11.28 12.48 0.87
C ARG A 27 10.14 11.85 0.08
N LYS A 28 10.36 11.58 -1.22
CA LYS A 28 9.44 10.78 -2.02
C LYS A 28 9.31 9.38 -1.41
N MET A 29 8.09 8.87 -1.27
CA MET A 29 7.74 7.61 -0.64
C MET A 29 6.80 6.81 -1.56
N SER A 30 7.01 5.51 -1.66
CA SER A 30 6.10 4.62 -2.38
C SER A 30 5.92 3.32 -1.61
N LEU A 31 4.68 2.91 -1.39
CA LEU A 31 4.32 1.60 -0.85
C LEU A 31 3.88 0.67 -1.97
N TRP A 32 4.54 -0.48 -2.08
CA TRP A 32 4.16 -1.59 -2.93
C TRP A 32 3.62 -2.71 -2.06
N TYR A 33 2.31 -2.92 -2.09
CA TYR A 33 1.60 -3.88 -1.25
C TYR A 33 1.05 -5.04 -2.07
N GLY A 34 1.64 -6.21 -1.87
CA GLY A 34 1.22 -7.46 -2.51
C GLY A 34 0.25 -8.25 -1.64
N ALA A 35 -0.81 -8.77 -2.26
CA ALA A 35 -1.75 -9.71 -1.64
C ALA A 35 -2.18 -10.80 -2.63
N ARG A 36 -2.83 -11.86 -2.13
CA ARG A 36 -3.40 -12.89 -3.02
C ARG A 36 -4.65 -12.35 -3.68
N ASP A 37 -5.66 -12.02 -2.88
CA ASP A 37 -6.86 -11.32 -3.33
C ASP A 37 -7.09 -10.04 -2.51
N ARG A 38 -8.11 -9.26 -2.86
CA ARG A 38 -8.42 -7.98 -2.20
C ARG A 38 -8.82 -8.12 -0.72
N TYR A 39 -9.30 -9.28 -0.30
CA TYR A 39 -9.74 -9.52 1.08
C TYR A 39 -8.56 -9.74 2.03
N ASP A 40 -7.39 -10.06 1.48
CA ASP A 40 -6.15 -10.18 2.23
C ASP A 40 -5.44 -8.83 2.47
N LEU A 41 -5.97 -7.73 1.91
CA LEU A 41 -5.43 -6.40 2.10
C LEU A 41 -5.96 -5.78 3.39
N CYS A 42 -5.06 -5.19 4.18
CA CYS A 42 -5.40 -4.41 5.36
C CYS A 42 -5.07 -2.93 5.14
N TYR A 43 -5.88 -2.04 5.74
CA TYR A 43 -5.62 -0.58 5.79
C TYR A 43 -5.61 0.13 4.43
N VAL A 44 -6.23 -0.43 3.39
CA VAL A 44 -6.21 0.14 2.04
C VAL A 44 -6.75 1.57 2.04
N GLU A 45 -7.89 1.80 2.67
CA GLU A 45 -8.55 3.10 2.74
C GLU A 45 -7.68 4.15 3.45
N GLU A 46 -6.92 3.74 4.47
CA GLU A 46 -5.99 4.62 5.16
C GLU A 46 -4.83 5.01 4.24
N PHE A 47 -4.23 4.04 3.53
CA PHE A 47 -3.14 4.35 2.60
C PHE A 47 -3.61 5.19 1.40
N GLU A 48 -4.83 4.97 0.91
CA GLU A 48 -5.44 5.80 -0.15
C GLU A 48 -5.69 7.23 0.35
N GLU A 49 -6.15 7.42 1.57
CA GLU A 49 -6.30 8.75 2.19
C GLU A 49 -4.93 9.43 2.36
N LEU A 50 -3.91 8.70 2.81
CA LEU A 50 -2.55 9.23 2.93
C LEU A 50 -2.00 9.66 1.55
N ALA A 51 -2.21 8.87 0.51
CA ALA A 51 -1.78 9.20 -0.85
C ALA A 51 -2.50 10.42 -1.42
N ARG A 52 -3.78 10.62 -1.06
CA ARG A 52 -4.53 11.84 -1.43
C ARG A 52 -4.07 13.09 -0.67
N ARG A 53 -3.63 12.94 0.58
CA ARG A 53 -3.21 14.06 1.45
C ARG A 53 -1.75 14.46 1.29
N HIS A 54 -0.91 13.57 0.79
CA HIS A 54 0.53 13.76 0.73
C HIS A 54 1.05 13.50 -0.69
N ASP A 55 1.33 14.58 -1.43
CA ASP A 55 1.86 14.51 -2.81
C ASP A 55 3.19 13.75 -2.94
N ASN A 56 3.91 13.55 -1.82
CA ASN A 56 5.15 12.79 -1.77
C ASN A 56 4.96 11.30 -1.43
N PHE A 57 3.73 10.79 -1.32
CA PHE A 57 3.42 9.39 -1.04
C PHE A 57 2.55 8.76 -2.13
N GLU A 58 3.00 7.61 -2.65
CA GLU A 58 2.28 6.83 -3.66
C GLU A 58 1.96 5.42 -3.13
N LEU A 59 0.76 4.93 -3.43
CA LEU A 59 0.32 3.56 -3.13
C LEU A 59 0.19 2.74 -4.42
N HIS A 60 0.83 1.57 -4.43
CA HIS A 60 0.78 0.60 -5.52
C HIS A 60 0.35 -0.74 -4.93
N ILE A 61 -0.74 -1.30 -5.43
CA ILE A 61 -1.28 -2.60 -4.97
C ILE A 61 -1.17 -3.62 -6.10
N ALA A 62 -0.65 -4.81 -5.77
CA ALA A 62 -0.56 -5.94 -6.69
C ALA A 62 -1.31 -7.15 -6.12
N LEU A 63 -2.20 -7.74 -6.93
CA LEU A 63 -2.92 -8.97 -6.59
C LEU A 63 -2.38 -10.13 -7.42
N SER A 64 -1.96 -11.20 -6.75
CA SER A 64 -1.42 -12.39 -7.44
C SER A 64 -2.49 -13.36 -7.93
N ALA A 65 -3.63 -13.43 -7.26
CA ALA A 65 -4.78 -14.24 -7.65
C ALA A 65 -6.10 -13.50 -7.33
N PRO A 66 -6.40 -12.40 -8.03
CA PRO A 66 -7.72 -11.75 -7.91
C PRO A 66 -8.81 -12.76 -8.29
N ARG A 67 -9.95 -12.72 -7.59
CA ARG A 67 -11.07 -13.61 -7.89
C ARG A 67 -11.72 -13.25 -9.22
N ASP A 68 -12.33 -14.23 -9.87
CA ASP A 68 -12.94 -14.06 -11.20
C ASP A 68 -14.09 -13.04 -11.21
N ASP A 69 -14.78 -12.87 -10.08
CA ASP A 69 -15.84 -11.89 -9.86
C ASP A 69 -15.30 -10.49 -9.51
N ASP A 70 -14.00 -10.37 -9.26
CA ASP A 70 -13.36 -9.12 -8.90
C ASP A 70 -12.81 -8.41 -10.15
N VAL A 71 -13.37 -7.24 -10.48
CA VAL A 71 -12.91 -6.42 -11.61
C VAL A 71 -11.64 -5.65 -11.23
N TRP A 72 -10.57 -6.38 -10.91
CA TRP A 72 -9.30 -5.78 -10.52
C TRP A 72 -8.56 -5.20 -11.72
N LYS A 73 -8.39 -3.87 -11.72
CA LYS A 73 -7.70 -3.11 -12.78
C LYS A 73 -6.27 -2.68 -12.40
N GLY A 74 -5.84 -2.94 -11.17
CA GLY A 74 -4.50 -2.61 -10.69
C GLY A 74 -3.43 -3.59 -11.15
N HIS A 75 -2.26 -3.56 -10.49
CA HIS A 75 -1.16 -4.46 -10.81
C HIS A 75 -1.53 -5.92 -10.52
N ARG A 76 -1.00 -6.84 -11.32
CA ARG A 76 -1.23 -8.29 -11.19
C ARG A 76 0.10 -9.03 -11.08
N GLY A 77 0.12 -10.10 -10.28
CA GLY A 77 1.31 -10.93 -10.07
C GLY A 77 2.27 -10.42 -9.00
N PHE A 78 3.49 -10.96 -9.02
CA PHE A 78 4.64 -10.57 -8.20
C PHE A 78 5.88 -10.40 -9.09
#